data_AF-A0A438HV68-F1
#
_entry.id   AF-A0A438HV68-F1
#
_cell.length_a   1.000
_cell.length_b   1.000
_cell.length_c   1.000
_cell.angle_alpha   90.00
_cell.angle_beta   90.00
_cell.angle_gamma   90.00
#
_symmetry.space_group_name_H-M   'P 1'
#
loop_
_entity.id
_entity.type
_entity.pdbx_description
1 polymer ?
#
loop_
_entity_poly.entity_id
_entity_poly.type
_entity_poly.pdbx_seq_one_letter_code
_entity_poly.pdbx_strand_id
1 'polypeptide(L)'
;MKHEYNPYKDQACLIADMVQYFVDAKLEFDPSYIYQDVNHAIQHAHQSGLVHRGILSDPDRYLVKNGQLLRFLKMLREKGKNLFLLTNSPFNFVDGGMRFMLEDSLGERESWRELFDVVIAKANKPNFYSSEHPFRFVMYFGDHLFSDLRGPSKAGWRTAAIIQELEVCILSLYFQPFSFSEIQIQNEDSYRFEQAWELGSVGFLA
;
A
#
# COMPACT_ATOMS: atom_id res chain seq x y z
N MET A 1 1.99 21.79 -2.26
CA MET A 1 2.41 20.38 -2.29
C MET A 1 1.41 19.60 -1.45
N LYS A 2 0.64 18.70 -2.06
CA LYS A 2 -0.26 17.80 -1.31
C LYS A 2 0.65 16.75 -0.65
N HIS A 3 0.73 16.75 0.68
CA HIS A 3 1.44 15.69 1.41
C HIS A 3 0.61 14.41 1.30
N GLU A 4 1.15 13.40 0.61
CA GLU A 4 0.58 12.06 0.48
C GLU A 4 0.78 11.27 1.78
N TYR A 5 -0.29 10.59 2.22
CA TYR A 5 -0.37 9.81 3.43
C TYR A 5 0.41 8.49 3.27
N ASN A 6 1.48 8.29 4.04
CA ASN A 6 2.17 7.00 4.15
C ASN A 6 2.20 6.62 5.64
N PRO A 7 1.42 5.60 6.06
CA PRO A 7 1.24 5.29 7.47
C PRO A 7 2.54 4.87 8.18
N TYR A 8 3.54 4.37 7.45
CA TYR A 8 4.86 4.03 8.03
C TYR A 8 5.77 5.26 8.17
N LYS A 9 5.67 6.23 7.24
CA LYS A 9 6.33 7.53 7.42
C LYS A 9 5.70 8.25 8.62
N ASP A 10 4.37 8.21 8.72
CA ASP A 10 3.64 8.90 9.78
C ASP A 10 3.93 8.29 11.16
N GLN A 11 4.00 6.97 11.30
CA GLN A 11 4.36 6.33 12.57
C GLN A 11 5.81 6.66 12.98
N ALA A 12 6.76 6.60 12.06
CA ALA A 12 8.16 6.91 12.35
C ALA A 12 8.33 8.39 12.74
N CYS A 13 7.67 9.31 12.03
CA CYS A 13 7.64 10.73 12.35
C CYS A 13 7.01 10.99 13.73
N LEU A 14 5.86 10.38 14.03
CA LEU A 14 5.19 10.55 15.33
C LEU A 14 6.05 10.03 16.50
N ILE A 15 6.73 8.88 16.32
CA ILE A 15 7.66 8.37 17.32
C ILE A 15 8.83 9.35 17.51
N ALA A 16 9.41 9.84 16.41
CA ALA A 16 10.51 10.80 16.47
C ALA A 16 10.10 12.10 17.17
N ASP A 17 8.93 12.65 16.84
CA ASP A 17 8.38 13.86 17.45
C ASP A 17 8.11 13.67 18.95
N MET A 18 7.53 12.53 19.34
CA MET A 18 7.32 12.22 20.75
C MET A 18 8.65 12.10 21.50
N VAL A 19 9.61 11.35 20.96
CA VAL A 19 10.94 11.21 21.57
C VAL A 19 11.60 12.58 21.72
N GLN A 20 11.57 13.42 20.68
CA GLN A 20 12.12 14.77 20.73
C GLN A 20 11.47 15.61 21.83
N TYR A 21 10.13 15.55 21.94
CA TYR A 21 9.39 16.25 22.99
C TYR A 21 9.83 15.84 24.41
N PHE A 22 9.97 14.54 24.69
CA PHE A 22 10.42 14.07 26.01
C PHE A 22 11.87 14.51 26.31
N VAL A 23 12.74 14.47 25.30
CA VAL A 23 14.13 14.94 25.42
C VAL A 23 14.19 16.44 25.75
N ASP A 24 13.47 17.27 25.01
CA ASP A 24 13.44 18.72 25.20
C ASP A 24 12.86 19.10 26.57
N ALA A 25 11.84 18.35 27.02
CA ALA A 25 11.23 18.52 28.33
C ALA A 25 12.06 17.95 29.49
N LYS A 26 13.18 17.27 29.21
CA LYS A 26 14.03 16.57 30.19
C LYS A 26 13.26 15.56 31.04
N LEU A 27 12.31 14.88 30.42
CA LEU A 27 11.50 13.83 31.04
C LEU A 27 12.13 12.47 30.76
N GLU A 28 12.18 11.60 31.77
CA GLU A 28 12.52 10.20 31.56
C GLU A 28 11.39 9.48 30.83
N PHE A 29 11.74 8.62 29.89
CA PHE A 29 10.78 7.83 29.11
C PHE A 29 11.37 6.46 28.76
N ASP A 30 10.48 5.50 28.54
CA ASP A 30 10.84 4.20 27.97
C ASP A 30 10.43 4.17 26.49
N PRO A 31 11.38 3.94 25.55
CA PRO A 31 11.07 3.90 24.12
C PRO A 31 10.01 2.86 23.74
N SER A 32 9.92 1.75 24.48
CA SER A 32 8.94 0.70 24.21
C SER A 32 7.51 1.14 24.50
N TYR A 33 7.28 1.93 25.56
CA TYR A 33 5.96 2.49 25.86
C TYR A 33 5.56 3.57 24.86
N ILE A 34 6.50 4.44 24.44
CA ILE A 34 6.21 5.42 23.37
C ILE A 34 5.76 4.69 22.11
N TYR A 35 6.49 3.65 21.68
CA TYR A 35 6.12 2.87 20.50
C TYR A 35 4.72 2.24 20.65
N GLN A 36 4.43 1.63 21.81
CA GLN A 36 3.13 1.00 22.06
C GLN A 36 1.99 2.02 22.03
N ASP A 37 2.17 3.18 22.66
CA ASP A 37 1.15 4.23 22.72
C ASP A 37 0.88 4.83 21.35
N VAL A 38 1.93 5.12 20.57
CA VAL A 38 1.78 5.59 19.18
C VAL A 38 1.06 4.55 18.34
N ASN A 39 1.47 3.28 18.43
CA ASN A 39 0.83 2.21 17.69
C ASN A 39 -0.65 2.05 18.07
N HIS A 40 -0.97 2.08 19.37
CA HIS A 40 -2.35 2.02 19.85
C HIS A 40 -3.19 3.21 19.38
N ALA A 41 -2.63 4.42 19.39
CA ALA A 41 -3.32 5.62 18.92
C ALA A 41 -3.65 5.53 17.42
N ILE A 42 -2.68 5.10 16.60
CA ILE A 42 -2.87 4.89 15.16
C ILE A 42 -3.93 3.81 14.92
N GLN A 43 -3.82 2.66 15.59
CA GLN A 43 -4.80 1.57 15.47
C GLN A 43 -6.21 2.03 15.86
N HIS A 44 -6.34 2.78 16.97
CA HIS A 44 -7.62 3.32 17.41
C HIS A 44 -8.21 4.29 16.38
N ALA A 45 -7.42 5.19 15.79
CA ALA A 45 -7.88 6.11 14.75
C ALA A 45 -8.44 5.37 13.52
N HIS A 46 -7.80 4.26 13.13
CA HIS A 46 -8.28 3.41 12.03
C HIS A 46 -9.54 2.61 12.41
N GLN A 47 -9.54 1.94 13.57
CA GLN A 47 -10.61 1.04 13.98
C GLN A 47 -11.90 1.78 14.38
N SER A 48 -11.77 2.98 14.95
CA SER A 48 -12.91 3.85 15.26
C SER A 48 -13.64 4.37 14.00
N GLY A 49 -12.99 4.27 12.83
CA GLY A 49 -13.49 4.78 11.56
C GLY A 49 -13.42 6.30 11.42
N LEU A 50 -12.76 7.00 12.36
CA LEU A 50 -12.56 8.45 12.29
C LEU A 50 -11.81 8.85 11.01
N VAL A 51 -10.75 8.12 10.68
CA VAL A 51 -9.97 8.34 9.45
C VAL A 51 -10.86 8.18 8.21
N HIS A 52 -11.66 7.10 8.16
CA HIS A 52 -12.55 6.84 7.03
C HIS A 52 -13.60 7.94 6.84
N ARG A 53 -14.19 8.44 7.93
CA ARG A 53 -15.17 9.54 7.87
C ARG A 53 -14.52 10.85 7.47
N GLY A 54 -13.32 11.14 8.00
CA GLY A 54 -12.56 12.34 7.63
C GLY A 54 -12.25 12.38 6.14
N ILE A 55 -11.73 11.28 5.58
CA ILE A 55 -11.44 11.17 4.15
C ILE A 55 -12.70 11.36 3.31
N LEU A 56 -13.82 10.70 3.68
CA LEU A 56 -15.07 10.81 2.91
C LEU A 56 -15.76 12.18 3.05
N SER A 57 -15.42 12.97 4.07
CA SER A 57 -15.98 14.33 4.24
C SER A 57 -15.33 15.38 3.33
N ASP A 58 -14.12 15.11 2.84
CA ASP A 58 -13.37 15.98 1.91
C ASP A 58 -12.52 15.12 0.95
N PRO A 59 -13.15 14.32 0.07
CA PRO A 59 -12.44 13.34 -0.73
C PRO A 59 -11.45 13.97 -1.72
N ASP A 60 -11.72 15.17 -2.25
CA ASP A 60 -10.82 15.89 -3.17
C ASP A 60 -9.45 16.24 -2.57
N ARG A 61 -9.39 16.37 -1.24
CA ARG A 61 -8.16 16.62 -0.51
C ARG A 61 -7.30 15.37 -0.38
N TYR A 62 -7.91 14.21 -0.21
CA TYR A 62 -7.22 12.97 0.18
C TYR A 62 -7.12 11.92 -0.93
N LEU A 63 -8.02 11.96 -1.92
CA LEU A 63 -8.09 11.01 -3.02
C LEU A 63 -7.69 11.69 -4.33
N VAL A 64 -6.77 11.06 -5.05
CA VAL A 64 -6.36 11.51 -6.39
C VAL A 64 -7.10 10.67 -7.42
N LYS A 65 -7.92 11.33 -8.24
CA LYS A 65 -8.61 10.67 -9.35
C LYS A 65 -7.62 10.29 -10.46
N ASN A 66 -7.75 9.08 -10.99
CA ASN A 66 -7.00 8.63 -12.16
C ASN A 66 -7.98 8.34 -13.30
N GLY A 67 -8.06 9.25 -14.27
CA GLY A 67 -8.95 9.12 -15.43
C GLY A 67 -8.65 7.91 -16.34
N GLN A 68 -7.49 7.28 -16.22
CA GLN A 68 -7.15 6.06 -16.98
C GLN A 68 -7.57 4.78 -16.26
N LEU A 69 -7.88 4.83 -14.96
CA LEU A 69 -8.20 3.64 -14.17
C LEU A 69 -9.43 2.91 -14.71
N LEU A 70 -10.52 3.64 -14.98
CA LEU A 70 -11.74 3.02 -15.51
C LEU A 70 -11.48 2.34 -16.86
N ARG A 71 -10.75 3.04 -17.75
CA ARG A 71 -10.40 2.52 -19.07
C ARG A 71 -9.58 1.23 -18.97
N PHE A 72 -8.62 1.20 -18.06
CA PHE A 72 -7.80 0.02 -17.82
C PHE A 72 -8.64 -1.17 -17.31
N LEU A 73 -9.53 -0.95 -16.33
CA LEU A 73 -10.42 -1.99 -15.81
C LEU A 73 -11.39 -2.51 -16.89
N LYS A 74 -12.00 -1.62 -17.69
CA LYS A 74 -12.87 -2.00 -18.81
C LYS A 74 -12.10 -2.82 -19.85
N MET A 75 -10.89 -2.40 -20.23
CA MET A 75 -10.03 -3.15 -21.16
C MET A 75 -9.72 -4.57 -20.65
N LEU A 76 -9.44 -4.75 -19.36
CA LEU A 76 -9.19 -6.08 -18.80
C LEU A 76 -10.42 -6.99 -18.93
N ARG A 77 -11.61 -6.46 -18.65
CA ARG A 77 -12.86 -7.20 -18.81
C ARG A 77 -13.16 -7.55 -20.26
N GLU A 78 -12.98 -6.61 -21.18
CA GLU A 78 -13.14 -6.86 -22.63
C GLU A 78 -12.20 -7.96 -23.13
N LYS A 79 -11.03 -8.11 -22.52
CA LYS A 79 -10.09 -9.22 -22.78
C LYS A 79 -10.43 -10.53 -22.05
N GLY A 80 -11.63 -10.63 -21.46
CA GLY A 80 -12.12 -11.82 -20.77
C GLY A 80 -11.40 -12.11 -19.44
N LYS A 81 -10.87 -11.08 -18.76
CA LYS A 81 -10.30 -11.23 -17.42
C LYS A 81 -11.36 -11.09 -16.36
N ASN A 82 -11.39 -12.03 -15.42
CA ASN A 82 -12.18 -11.91 -14.19
C ASN A 82 -11.43 -11.00 -13.21
N LEU A 83 -12.14 -10.02 -12.66
CA LEU A 83 -11.60 -9.01 -11.76
C LEU A 83 -12.17 -9.19 -10.36
N PHE A 84 -11.34 -9.02 -9.34
CA PHE A 84 -11.79 -8.98 -7.96
C PHE A 84 -11.12 -7.84 -7.20
N LEU A 85 -11.83 -7.31 -6.21
CA LEU A 85 -11.33 -6.31 -5.27
C LEU A 85 -11.22 -6.92 -3.87
N LEU A 86 -10.05 -6.80 -3.25
CA LEU A 86 -9.74 -7.37 -1.94
C LEU A 86 -9.14 -6.30 -1.01
N THR A 87 -9.88 -5.89 0.02
CA THR A 87 -9.49 -4.76 0.89
C THR A 87 -9.75 -5.03 2.36
N ASN A 88 -8.87 -4.53 3.23
CA ASN A 88 -9.06 -4.55 4.69
C ASN A 88 -10.05 -3.48 5.16
N SER A 89 -10.35 -2.49 4.33
CA SER A 89 -11.27 -1.42 4.67
C SER A 89 -12.73 -1.90 4.73
N PRO A 90 -13.58 -1.24 5.54
CA PRO A 90 -15.00 -1.53 5.57
C PRO A 90 -15.68 -1.13 4.26
N PHE A 91 -16.73 -1.86 3.86
CA PHE A 91 -17.38 -1.70 2.56
C PHE A 91 -17.90 -0.28 2.32
N ASN A 92 -18.49 0.38 3.31
CA ASN A 92 -18.99 1.75 3.20
C ASN A 92 -17.89 2.76 2.80
N PHE A 93 -16.67 2.59 3.32
CA PHE A 93 -15.53 3.41 2.96
C PHE A 93 -15.12 3.18 1.50
N VAL A 94 -15.01 1.92 1.11
CA VAL A 94 -14.63 1.51 -0.25
C VAL A 94 -15.67 2.00 -1.25
N ASP A 95 -16.95 1.84 -0.94
CA ASP A 95 -18.06 2.24 -1.81
C ASP A 95 -18.11 3.77 -1.99
N GLY A 96 -17.87 4.54 -0.93
CA GLY A 96 -17.72 6.00 -1.02
C GLY A 96 -16.52 6.41 -1.88
N GLY A 97 -15.34 5.83 -1.61
CA GLY A 97 -14.12 6.14 -2.36
C GLY A 97 -14.19 5.74 -3.83
N MET A 98 -14.73 4.56 -4.15
CA MET A 98 -14.86 4.09 -5.53
C MET A 98 -15.87 4.91 -6.35
N ARG A 99 -16.96 5.38 -5.73
CA ARG A 99 -17.87 6.32 -6.39
C ARG A 99 -17.15 7.61 -6.72
N PHE A 100 -16.46 8.21 -5.76
CA PHE A 100 -15.70 9.44 -5.99
C PHE A 100 -14.63 9.27 -7.07
N MET A 101 -13.86 8.18 -7.04
CA MET A 101 -12.79 7.94 -8.03
C MET A 101 -13.30 7.77 -9.46
N LEU A 102 -14.55 7.37 -9.64
CA LEU A 102 -15.12 7.00 -10.94
C LEU A 102 -16.29 7.89 -11.38
N GLU A 103 -16.66 8.91 -10.59
CA GLU A 103 -17.83 9.76 -10.84
C GLU A 103 -17.77 10.48 -12.20
N ASP A 104 -16.57 10.89 -12.64
CA ASP A 104 -16.39 11.59 -13.92
C ASP A 104 -16.42 10.64 -15.13
N SER A 105 -16.34 9.33 -14.90
CA SER A 105 -16.07 8.33 -15.93
C SER A 105 -17.17 7.28 -16.07
N LEU A 106 -17.98 7.06 -15.03
CA LEU A 106 -19.18 6.22 -15.06
C LEU A 106 -20.40 7.09 -15.38
N GLY A 107 -21.29 6.60 -16.26
CA GLY A 107 -22.58 7.25 -16.45
C GLY A 107 -23.42 7.17 -15.17
N GLU A 108 -24.40 8.06 -15.00
CA GLU A 108 -25.24 8.19 -13.79
C GLU A 108 -25.92 6.89 -13.30
N ARG A 109 -25.97 5.84 -14.15
CA ARG A 109 -26.58 4.54 -13.85
C ARG A 109 -25.59 3.38 -13.70
N GLU A 110 -24.30 3.55 -14.02
CA GLU A 110 -23.33 2.46 -13.91
C GLU A 110 -22.78 2.37 -12.48
N SER A 111 -22.92 1.20 -11.85
CA SER A 111 -22.32 0.94 -10.54
C SER A 111 -20.89 0.44 -10.73
N TRP A 112 -19.91 1.07 -10.07
CA TRP A 112 -18.50 0.62 -10.09
C TRP A 112 -18.33 -0.86 -9.75
N ARG A 113 -19.23 -1.41 -8.93
CA ARG A 113 -19.25 -2.83 -8.54
C ARG A 113 -19.36 -3.77 -9.73
N GLU A 114 -20.00 -3.33 -10.81
CA GLU A 114 -20.14 -4.12 -12.04
C GLU A 114 -18.81 -4.34 -12.75
N LEU A 115 -17.75 -3.58 -12.41
CA LEU A 115 -16.41 -3.79 -12.92
C LEU A 115 -15.73 -5.03 -12.32
N PHE A 116 -16.22 -5.56 -11.20
CA PHE A 116 -15.60 -6.65 -10.47
C PHE A 116 -16.58 -7.83 -10.35
N ASP A 117 -16.09 -9.04 -10.61
CA ASP A 117 -16.84 -10.28 -10.40
C ASP A 117 -17.00 -10.57 -8.91
N VAL A 118 -16.01 -10.16 -8.10
CA VAL A 118 -15.99 -10.40 -6.65
C VAL A 118 -15.45 -9.17 -5.92
N VAL A 119 -16.14 -8.73 -4.87
CA VAL A 119 -15.67 -7.67 -3.96
C VAL A 119 -15.64 -8.22 -2.53
N ILE A 120 -14.46 -8.24 -1.92
CA ILE A 120 -14.23 -8.69 -0.55
C ILE A 120 -13.72 -7.51 0.27
N ALA A 121 -14.58 -6.99 1.14
CA ALA A 121 -14.24 -5.97 2.12
C ALA A 121 -13.91 -6.62 3.48
N LYS A 122 -13.17 -5.90 4.34
CA LYS A 122 -12.66 -6.42 5.63
C LYS A 122 -11.97 -7.79 5.49
N ALA A 123 -11.12 -7.93 4.48
CA ALA A 123 -10.46 -9.18 4.14
C ALA A 123 -9.58 -9.77 5.24
N ASN A 124 -9.14 -8.97 6.22
CA ASN A 124 -8.23 -9.39 7.28
C ASN A 124 -6.87 -9.90 6.73
N LYS A 125 -6.36 -9.24 5.70
CA LYS A 125 -4.99 -9.42 5.22
C LYS A 125 -3.99 -9.07 6.33
N PRO A 126 -2.89 -9.83 6.52
CA PRO A 126 -2.41 -10.92 5.65
C PRO A 126 -3.05 -12.29 5.93
N ASN A 127 -3.83 -12.45 7.00
CA ASN A 127 -4.40 -13.75 7.40
C ASN A 127 -5.35 -14.35 6.37
N PHE A 128 -5.95 -13.52 5.50
CA PHE A 128 -6.75 -13.96 4.36
C PHE A 128 -6.03 -15.02 3.50
N TYR A 129 -4.71 -14.90 3.34
CA TYR A 129 -3.93 -15.77 2.45
C TYR A 129 -3.45 -17.06 3.12
N SER A 130 -3.71 -17.24 4.42
CA SER A 130 -3.21 -18.37 5.19
C SER A 130 -4.10 -19.62 5.09
N SER A 131 -5.29 -19.55 4.48
CA SER A 131 -6.22 -20.67 4.31
C SER A 131 -5.93 -21.50 3.06
N GLU A 132 -6.13 -22.82 3.09
CA GLU A 132 -5.90 -23.77 1.99
C GLU A 132 -6.34 -23.23 0.61
N HIS A 133 -5.42 -23.19 -0.37
CA HIS A 133 -5.48 -22.31 -1.53
C HIS A 133 -6.21 -22.95 -2.75
N PRO A 134 -7.38 -22.45 -3.18
CA PRO A 134 -8.07 -23.01 -4.36
C PRO A 134 -7.68 -22.34 -5.70
N PHE A 135 -7.00 -21.18 -5.70
CA PHE A 135 -6.76 -20.40 -6.92
C PHE A 135 -5.34 -20.58 -7.49
N ARG A 136 -5.24 -21.08 -8.73
CA ARG A 136 -3.97 -21.42 -9.41
C ARG A 136 -3.38 -20.34 -10.33
N PHE A 137 -4.21 -19.43 -10.87
CA PHE A 137 -3.77 -18.41 -11.82
C PHE A 137 -4.34 -17.04 -11.47
N VAL A 138 -3.70 -16.37 -10.52
CA VAL A 138 -4.10 -15.04 -10.04
C VAL A 138 -2.94 -14.08 -10.22
N MET A 139 -3.23 -12.88 -10.73
CA MET A 139 -2.33 -11.73 -10.66
C MET A 139 -2.89 -10.73 -9.65
N TYR A 140 -2.17 -10.48 -8.57
CA TYR A 140 -2.59 -9.60 -7.49
C TYR A 140 -1.73 -8.34 -7.45
N PHE A 141 -2.38 -7.19 -7.46
CA PHE A 141 -1.74 -5.89 -7.36
C PHE A 141 -1.92 -5.37 -5.93
N GLY A 142 -0.83 -4.93 -5.30
CA GLY A 142 -0.86 -4.39 -3.95
C GLY A 142 0.25 -3.39 -3.71
N ASP A 143 0.03 -2.49 -2.76
CA ASP A 143 0.93 -1.40 -2.37
C ASP A 143 1.78 -1.74 -1.14
N HIS A 144 1.31 -2.64 -0.28
CA HIS A 144 2.01 -3.04 0.94
C HIS A 144 2.70 -4.40 0.81
N LEU A 145 4.03 -4.44 0.85
CA LEU A 145 4.81 -5.68 0.72
C LEU A 145 4.34 -6.80 1.68
N PHE A 146 4.12 -6.47 2.96
CA PHE A 146 3.79 -7.46 3.99
C PHE A 146 2.33 -7.89 4.00
N SER A 147 1.38 -6.95 3.96
CA SER A 147 -0.04 -7.27 4.00
C SER A 147 -0.57 -7.77 2.67
N ASP A 148 -0.01 -7.31 1.54
CA ASP A 148 -0.55 -7.57 0.21
C ASP A 148 0.25 -8.55 -0.62
N LEU A 149 1.59 -8.55 -0.57
CA LEU A 149 2.38 -9.34 -1.53
C LEU A 149 2.92 -10.63 -0.94
N ARG A 150 3.28 -10.65 0.36
CA ARG A 150 3.86 -11.82 1.02
C ARG A 150 2.93 -13.03 1.02
N GLY A 151 1.65 -12.83 1.35
CA GLY A 151 0.64 -13.89 1.40
C GLY A 151 0.39 -14.53 0.03
N PRO A 152 -0.01 -13.75 -0.99
CA PRO A 152 -0.23 -14.25 -2.35
C PRO A 152 0.99 -14.91 -2.97
N SER A 153 2.19 -14.36 -2.75
CA SER A 153 3.42 -14.97 -3.25
C SER A 153 3.64 -16.37 -2.67
N LYS A 154 3.44 -16.54 -1.35
CA LYS A 154 3.48 -17.86 -0.72
C LYS A 154 2.37 -18.78 -1.24
N ALA A 155 1.24 -18.22 -1.63
CA ALA A 155 0.13 -18.95 -2.23
C ALA A 155 0.32 -19.31 -3.72
N GLY A 156 1.48 -18.98 -4.31
CA GLY A 156 1.79 -19.24 -5.72
C GLY A 156 1.12 -18.28 -6.70
N TRP A 157 0.57 -17.16 -6.23
CA TRP A 157 -0.02 -16.13 -7.09
C TRP A 157 1.07 -15.26 -7.69
N ARG A 158 0.84 -14.76 -8.90
CA ARG A 158 1.69 -13.70 -9.47
C ARG A 158 1.38 -12.40 -8.75
N THR A 159 2.40 -11.70 -8.28
CA THR A 159 2.23 -10.43 -7.57
C THR A 159 2.81 -9.27 -8.38
N ALA A 160 2.22 -8.10 -8.24
CA ALA A 160 2.75 -6.84 -8.77
C ALA A 160 2.62 -5.76 -7.69
N ALA A 161 3.72 -5.05 -7.44
CA ALA A 161 3.75 -3.97 -6.46
C ALA A 161 3.34 -2.64 -7.10
N ILE A 162 2.47 -1.88 -6.44
CA ILE A 162 2.21 -0.47 -6.75
C ILE A 162 3.08 0.36 -5.82
N ILE A 163 4.07 1.06 -6.37
CA ILE A 163 5.02 1.89 -5.59
C ILE A 163 4.82 3.34 -6.00
N GLN A 164 4.07 4.10 -5.20
CA GLN A 164 3.76 5.51 -5.50
C GLN A 164 5.00 6.40 -5.40
N GLU A 165 5.87 6.13 -4.42
CA GLU A 165 7.10 6.90 -4.21
C GLU A 165 8.11 6.76 -5.37
N LEU A 166 7.94 5.77 -6.25
CA LEU A 166 8.82 5.56 -7.38
C LEU A 166 8.80 6.76 -8.33
N GLU A 167 7.68 7.46 -8.48
CA GLU A 167 7.59 8.68 -9.30
C GLU A 167 8.52 9.77 -8.77
N VAL A 168 8.50 10.01 -7.45
CA VAL A 168 9.39 10.99 -6.79
C VAL A 168 10.85 10.55 -6.88
N CYS A 169 11.13 9.26 -6.66
CA CYS A 169 12.49 8.73 -6.77
C CYS A 169 13.04 8.88 -8.19
N ILE A 170 12.27 8.50 -9.21
CA ILE A 170 12.66 8.65 -10.61
C ILE A 170 12.92 10.13 -10.94
N LEU A 171 12.01 11.02 -10.57
CA LEU A 171 12.19 12.46 -10.80
C LEU A 171 13.43 13.01 -10.07
N SER A 172 13.70 12.56 -8.84
CA SER A 172 14.91 12.91 -8.09
C SER A 172 16.18 12.42 -8.78
N LEU A 173 16.16 11.23 -9.39
CA LEU A 173 17.29 10.69 -10.16
C LEU A 173 17.56 11.49 -11.44
N TYR A 174 16.53 12.09 -12.04
CA TYR A 174 16.69 12.94 -13.22
C TYR A 174 17.08 14.39 -12.88
N PHE A 175 16.82 14.87 -11.66
CA PHE A 175 17.04 16.28 -11.25
C PHE A 175 18.19 16.51 -10.26
N GLN A 176 18.92 15.48 -9.84
CA GLN A 176 20.14 15.62 -9.03
C GLN A 176 21.34 15.07 -9.81
N PRO A 177 22.53 15.71 -9.80
CA PRO A 177 23.78 15.02 -10.08
C PRO A 177 24.12 14.12 -8.89
N PHE A 178 23.23 13.19 -8.54
CA PHE A 178 23.55 12.12 -7.60
C PHE A 178 24.36 11.09 -8.37
N SER A 179 25.58 10.84 -7.90
CA SER A 179 26.59 10.07 -8.61
C SER A 179 26.05 8.72 -9.08
N PHE A 180 26.04 8.53 -10.40
CA PHE A 180 25.72 7.27 -11.09
C PHE A 180 26.47 6.04 -10.51
N SER A 181 27.54 6.29 -9.74
CA SER A 181 28.33 5.27 -9.05
C SER A 181 27.55 4.47 -8.00
N GLU A 182 26.63 5.06 -7.23
CA GLU A 182 25.93 4.33 -6.15
C GLU A 182 24.95 3.28 -6.69
N ILE A 183 24.24 3.60 -7.77
CA ILE A 183 23.31 2.65 -8.43
C ILE A 183 24.09 1.56 -9.18
N GLN A 184 25.26 1.86 -9.73
CA GLN A 184 26.14 0.84 -10.29
C GLN A 184 26.64 -0.09 -9.17
N ILE A 185 27.11 0.43 -8.05
CA ILE A 185 27.58 -0.36 -6.90
C ILE A 185 26.47 -1.27 -6.38
N GLN A 186 25.23 -0.79 -6.28
CA GLN A 186 24.10 -1.61 -5.79
C GLN A 186 23.59 -2.65 -6.81
N ASN A 187 23.90 -2.47 -8.10
CA ASN A 187 23.58 -3.44 -9.15
C ASN A 187 24.77 -4.35 -9.52
N GLU A 188 25.98 -4.08 -9.00
CA GLU A 188 27.10 -4.99 -9.16
C GLU A 188 26.80 -6.31 -8.43
N ASP A 189 27.12 -7.41 -9.11
CA ASP A 189 26.87 -8.76 -8.58
C ASP A 189 27.53 -8.97 -7.22
N SER A 190 28.66 -8.31 -6.94
CA SER A 190 29.37 -8.32 -5.66
C SER A 190 28.49 -7.86 -4.49
N TYR A 191 27.81 -6.72 -4.63
CA TYR A 191 26.95 -6.15 -3.59
C TYR A 191 25.66 -6.96 -3.40
N ARG A 192 25.09 -7.49 -4.49
CA ARG A 192 23.91 -8.38 -4.43
C ARG A 192 24.23 -9.72 -3.77
N PHE A 193 25.44 -10.23 -3.97
CA PHE A 193 25.92 -11.44 -3.29
C PHE A 193 26.21 -11.22 -1.80
N GLU A 194 26.71 -10.05 -1.39
CA GLU A 194 26.90 -9.72 0.04
C GLU A 194 25.57 -9.62 0.79
N GLN A 195 24.55 -8.94 0.22
CA GLN A 195 23.23 -8.89 0.85
C GLN A 195 22.53 -10.26 0.90
N ALA A 196 22.77 -11.13 -0.08
CA ALA A 196 22.25 -12.50 -0.08
C ALA A 196 22.84 -13.36 1.05
N TRP A 197 24.07 -13.07 1.49
CA TRP A 197 24.72 -13.77 2.61
C TRP A 197 24.24 -13.27 3.99
N GLU A 198 23.94 -11.99 4.16
CA GLU A 198 23.40 -11.46 5.42
C GLU A 198 21.94 -11.86 5.68
N LEU A 199 21.16 -12.11 4.63
CA LEU A 199 19.73 -12.44 4.72
C LEU A 199 19.40 -13.93 4.72
N GLY A 200 20.38 -14.81 4.90
CA GLY A 200 20.18 -16.21 5.29
C GLY A 200 18.96 -16.90 4.67
N SER A 201 18.89 -16.97 3.33
CA SER A 201 17.90 -17.77 2.60
C SER A 201 18.41 -18.10 1.21
N VAL A 202 19.13 -19.21 1.13
CA VAL A 202 19.56 -19.85 -0.11
C VAL A 202 18.33 -20.44 -0.82
N GLY A 203 18.15 -20.11 -2.09
CA GLY A 203 17.18 -20.80 -2.95
C GLY A 203 16.80 -20.03 -4.21
N PHE A 204 17.76 -19.73 -5.10
CA PHE A 204 17.43 -19.45 -6.50
C PHE A 204 17.45 -20.77 -7.30
N LEU A 205 16.40 -20.91 -8.10
CA LEU A 205 16.03 -22.01 -8.99
C LEU A 205 17.14 -22.48 -9.93
N ALA A 206 17.16 -23.79 -10.17
CA ALA A 206 17.06 -24.35 -11.50
C ALA A 206 15.77 -25.18 -11.56
#